data_AF-A0A0F8Z8J9-F1
#
_entry.id   AF-A0A0F8Z8J9-F1
#
_cell.length_a   1.000
_cell.length_b   1.000
_cell.length_c   1.000
_cell.angle_alpha   90.00
_cell.angle_beta   90.00
_cell.angle_gamma   90.00
#
_symmetry.space_group_name_H-M   'P 1'
#
loop_
_entity.id
_entity.type
_entity.pdbx_description
1 polymer ?
#
loop_
_entity_poly.entity_id
_entity_poly.type
_entity_poly.pdbx_seq_one_letter_code
_entity_poly.pdbx_strand_id
1 'polypeptide(L)' 'WAGTFDKRFTKLGEDVSILDSYYIPTRYPNGLPEGIPAEVFNKKAAKDALDLAKTTIEIVKSYLSL' A
#
# COMPACT_ATOMS: atom_id res chain seq x y z
N TRP A 1 0.69 -5.26 -27.44
CA TRP A 1 2.04 -4.85 -27.00
C TRP A 1 1.93 -4.57 -25.51
N ALA A 2 2.63 -5.32 -24.66
CA ALA A 2 2.74 -4.96 -23.26
C ALA A 2 3.75 -3.81 -23.15
N GLY A 3 3.41 -2.73 -22.42
CA GLY A 3 4.39 -1.68 -22.15
C GLY A 3 5.57 -2.25 -21.37
N THR A 4 6.78 -1.80 -21.71
CA THR A 4 7.97 -2.12 -20.90
C THR A 4 7.89 -1.40 -19.55
N PHE A 5 8.22 -2.09 -18.46
CA PHE A 5 8.24 -1.51 -17.14
C PHE A 5 9.27 -0.36 -17.05
N ASP A 6 8.84 0.77 -16.52
CA ASP A 6 9.70 1.92 -16.29
C ASP A 6 10.42 1.78 -14.94
N LYS A 7 11.75 1.66 -14.98
CA LYS A 7 12.60 1.46 -13.80
C LYS A 7 12.50 2.58 -12.77
N ARG A 8 11.97 3.75 -13.13
CA ARG A 8 11.68 4.83 -12.17
C ARG A 8 10.72 4.39 -11.07
N PHE A 9 9.87 3.39 -11.32
CA PHE A 9 8.93 2.85 -10.33
C PHE A 9 9.49 1.72 -9.46
N THR A 10 10.73 1.26 -9.66
CA THR A 10 11.29 0.16 -8.84
C THR A 10 11.26 0.50 -7.36
N LYS A 11 11.78 1.67 -6.98
CA LYS A 11 11.80 2.10 -5.57
C LYS A 11 10.40 2.28 -4.99
N LEU A 12 9.48 2.87 -5.77
CA LEU A 12 8.09 3.02 -5.34
C LEU A 12 7.45 1.66 -5.07
N GLY A 13 7.65 0.68 -5.96
CA GLY A 13 7.13 -0.67 -5.79
C GLY A 13 7.61 -1.35 -4.50
N GLU A 14 8.90 -1.22 -4.18
CA GLU A 14 9.46 -1.72 -2.91
C GLU A 14 8.78 -1.06 -1.70
N ASP A 15 8.68 0.27 -1.71
CA ASP A 15 8.16 1.05 -0.58
C ASP A 15 6.67 0.78 -0.32
N VAL A 16 5.88 0.54 -1.36
CA VAL A 16 4.41 0.40 -1.26
C VAL A 16 3.94 -1.05 -1.19
N SER A 17 4.83 -2.02 -1.45
CA SER A 17 4.50 -3.46 -1.45
C SER A 17 3.82 -3.94 -0.16
N ILE A 18 4.14 -3.29 0.97
CA ILE A 18 3.51 -3.61 2.26
C ILE A 18 1.99 -3.34 2.26
N LEU A 19 1.49 -2.43 1.43
CA LEU A 19 0.07 -2.11 1.35
C LEU A 19 -0.77 -3.31 0.86
N ASP A 20 -0.18 -4.21 0.08
CA ASP A 20 -0.86 -5.44 -0.37
C ASP A 20 -1.22 -6.34 0.82
N SER A 21 -0.36 -6.35 1.86
CA SER A 21 -0.61 -7.11 3.10
C SER A 21 -1.83 -6.59 3.87
N TYR A 22 -2.28 -5.37 3.62
CA TYR A 22 -3.44 -4.77 4.28
C TYR A 22 -4.76 -5.07 3.56
N TYR A 23 -4.75 -5.59 2.33
CA TYR A 23 -5.99 -5.71 1.54
C TYR A 23 -7.01 -6.71 2.12
N ILE A 24 -6.59 -7.93 2.48
CA ILE A 24 -7.49 -8.95 3.04
C ILE A 24 -7.60 -8.84 4.58
N PRO A 25 -6.49 -8.82 5.33
CA PRO A 25 -6.53 -8.96 6.79
C PRO A 25 -7.21 -7.80 7.52
N THR A 26 -7.30 -6.61 6.91
CA THR A 26 -7.99 -5.47 7.53
C THR A 26 -9.52 -5.56 7.49
N ARG A 27 -10.08 -6.45 6.67
CA ARG A 27 -11.54 -6.55 6.43
C ARG A 27 -12.18 -7.78 7.04
N TYR A 28 -11.47 -8.89 7.07
CA TYR A 28 -12.04 -10.17 7.46
C TYR A 28 -11.20 -10.85 8.55
N PRO A 29 -11.79 -11.26 9.69
CA PRO A 29 -11.06 -11.95 10.76
C PRO A 29 -10.35 -13.23 10.29
N ASN A 30 -10.89 -13.96 9.31
CA ASN A 30 -10.25 -15.14 8.74
C ASN A 30 -8.98 -14.84 7.91
N GLY A 31 -8.66 -13.55 7.69
CA GLY A 31 -7.39 -13.11 7.12
C GLY A 31 -6.26 -12.98 8.15
N LEU A 32 -6.52 -13.26 9.43
CA LEU A 32 -5.55 -13.23 10.51
C LEU A 32 -5.36 -14.64 11.10
N PRO A 33 -4.17 -14.96 11.65
CA PRO A 33 -3.97 -16.20 12.40
C PRO A 33 -4.92 -16.29 13.61
N GLU A 34 -5.10 -15.18 14.35
CA GLU A 34 -6.04 -15.02 15.46
C GLU A 34 -6.45 -13.54 15.64
N GLY A 35 -7.57 -13.31 16.36
CA GLY A 35 -8.09 -11.97 16.71
C GLY A 35 -9.00 -11.33 15.66
N ILE A 36 -9.35 -10.05 15.87
CA ILE A 36 -10.11 -9.25 14.90
C ILE A 36 -9.26 -8.10 14.32
N PRO A 37 -9.54 -7.66 13.08
CA PRO A 37 -8.74 -6.61 12.43
C PRO A 37 -8.59 -5.33 13.27
N ALA A 38 -9.65 -4.91 13.98
CA ALA A 38 -9.65 -3.70 14.80
C ALA A 38 -8.66 -3.74 15.99
N GLU A 39 -8.25 -4.93 16.42
CA GLU A 39 -7.27 -5.12 17.51
C GLU A 39 -5.83 -5.19 17.00
N VAL A 40 -5.64 -5.68 15.77
CA VAL A 40 -4.32 -5.84 15.14
C VAL A 40 -3.84 -4.54 14.49
N PHE A 41 -4.71 -3.84 13.75
CA PHE A 41 -4.34 -2.65 12.99
C PHE A 41 -4.57 -1.38 13.81
N ASN A 42 -3.48 -0.92 14.45
CA ASN A 42 -3.50 0.26 15.29
C ASN A 42 -3.37 1.58 14.49
N LYS A 43 -3.48 2.71 15.21
CA LYS A 43 -3.35 4.07 14.65
C LYS A 43 -2.03 4.31 13.92
N LYS A 44 -0.93 3.69 14.36
CA LYS A 44 0.38 3.84 13.69
C LYS A 44 0.36 3.16 12.32
N ALA A 45 -0.11 1.91 12.25
CA ALA A 45 -0.26 1.20 10.98
C ALA A 45 -1.16 1.96 10.00
N ALA A 46 -2.28 2.51 10.49
CA ALA A 46 -3.18 3.34 9.68
C ALA A 46 -2.48 4.60 9.13
N LYS A 47 -1.67 5.27 9.95
CA LYS A 47 -0.93 6.46 9.52
C LYS A 47 0.14 6.11 8.49
N ASP A 48 0.94 5.09 8.75
CA ASP A 48 2.01 4.64 7.84
C ASP A 48 1.42 4.25 6.48
N ALA A 49 0.29 3.52 6.47
CA ALA A 49 -0.40 3.15 5.23
C ALA A 49 -0.92 4.37 4.45
N LEU A 50 -1.47 5.36 5.17
CA LEU A 50 -1.97 6.60 4.56
C LEU A 50 -0.83 7.43 3.95
N ASP A 51 0.30 7.53 4.65
CA ASP A 51 1.46 8.31 4.18
C ASP A 51 2.10 7.65 2.95
N LEU A 52 2.19 6.31 2.91
CA LEU A 52 2.59 5.57 1.71
C LEU A 52 1.61 5.81 0.54
N ALA A 53 0.31 5.67 0.77
CA ALA A 53 -0.70 5.88 -0.27
C ALA A 53 -0.67 7.30 -0.86
N LYS A 54 -0.50 8.32 -0.02
CA LYS A 54 -0.32 9.71 -0.47
C LYS A 54 0.93 9.86 -1.33
N THR A 55 2.06 9.33 -0.87
CA THR A 55 3.33 9.38 -1.59
C THR A 55 3.21 8.72 -2.98
N THR A 56 2.54 7.57 -3.07
CA THR A 56 2.24 6.90 -4.34
C THR A 56 1.45 7.78 -5.28
N ILE A 57 0.36 8.38 -4.80
CA ILE A 57 -0.51 9.25 -5.61
C ILE A 57 0.28 10.45 -6.13
N GLU A 58 1.09 11.10 -5.29
CA GLU A 58 1.87 12.27 -5.70
C GLU A 58 2.95 11.91 -6.74
N ILE A 59 3.62 10.77 -6.61
CA ILE A 59 4.59 10.30 -7.62
C ILE A 59 3.88 10.00 -8.95
N VAL A 60 2.72 9.34 -8.92
CA VAL A 60 1.97 9.01 -10.14
C VAL A 60 1.44 10.27 -10.82
N LYS A 61 0.91 11.24 -10.05
CA LYS A 61 0.50 12.54 -10.61
C LYS A 61 1.67 13.28 -11.26
N SER A 62 2.80 13.35 -10.57
CA SER A 62 4.03 13.97 -11.12
C SER A 62 4.45 13.31 -12.43
N TYR A 63 4.37 11.98 -12.51
CA TYR A 63 4.66 11.23 -13.74
C TYR A 63 3.68 11.55 -14.87
N LEU A 64 2.39 11.66 -14.55
CA LEU A 64 1.33 11.98 -15.51
C LEU A 64 1.27 13.48 -15.85
N SER A 65 2.09 14.33 -15.21
CA SER A 65 2.03 15.78 -15.33
C SER A 65 0.66 16.37 -14.96
N LEU A 66 0.01 15.78 -13.94
CA LEU A 66 -1.29 16.20 -13.38
C LEU A 66 -1.13 17.13 -12.17
#